data_AF-A0A1F4DFE3-F1
#
_entry.id   AF-A0A1F4DFE3-F1
#
_cell.length_a   1.000
_cell.length_b   1.000
_cell.length_c   1.000
_cell.angle_alpha   90.00
_cell.angle_beta   90.00
_cell.angle_gamma   90.00
#
_symmetry.space_group_name_H-M   'P 1'
#
loop_
_entity.id
_entity.type
_entity.pdbx_description
1 polymer ?
#
loop_
_entity_poly.entity_id
_entity_poly.type
_entity_poly.pdbx_seq_one_letter_code
_entity_poly.pdbx_strand_id
1 'polypeptide(L)' 'MDNPYIDGEGTITVGRHGPFQCAAIAADSSSQLTGLVRRDNETLLELLKRLDTAIGKAWDEDKLEVAPFV' A
#
# COMPACT_ATOMS: atom_id res chain seq x y z
N MET A 1 -27.08 8.99 11.84
CA MET A 1 -25.71 9.10 12.38
C MET A 1 -24.79 8.84 11.21
N ASP A 2 -24.49 9.90 10.47
CA ASP A 2 -23.47 9.90 9.43
C ASP A 2 -22.11 9.61 10.07
N ASN A 3 -21.39 8.63 9.54
CA ASN A 3 -20.02 8.33 9.92
C ASN A 3 -19.10 9.16 9.00
N PRO A 4 -18.50 10.27 9.48
CA PRO A 4 -17.98 11.32 8.60
C PRO A 4 -16.65 11.00 7.89
N TYR A 5 -16.18 9.74 7.86
CA TYR A 5 -14.81 9.44 7.42
C TYR A 5 -14.59 8.07 6.75
N ILE A 6 -15.63 7.42 6.21
CA ILE A 6 -15.41 6.25 5.34
C ILE A 6 -16.22 6.45 4.05
N ASP A 7 -15.82 7.44 3.24
CA ASP A 7 -16.03 7.33 1.80
C ASP A 7 -15.02 6.28 1.31
N GLY A 8 -15.46 5.02 1.39
CA GLY A 8 -14.65 3.81 1.31
C GLY A 8 -14.10 3.52 -0.08
N GLU A 9 -13.11 4.29 -0.50
CA GLU A 9 -12.49 4.17 -1.82
C GLU A 9 -11.06 3.65 -1.79
N GLY A 10 -10.55 3.23 -0.62
CA GLY A 10 -9.22 2.64 -0.47
C GLY A 10 -9.21 1.11 -0.36
N THR A 11 -8.21 0.45 -0.94
CA THR A 11 -7.98 -1.00 -0.78
C THR A 11 -6.55 -1.30 -0.35
N ILE A 12 -6.40 -2.32 0.51
CA ILE A 12 -5.12 -2.94 0.81
C ILE A 12 -5.19 -4.40 0.35
N THR A 13 -4.32 -4.77 -0.57
CA THR A 13 -4.18 -6.15 -1.05
C THR A 13 -2.90 -6.75 -0.53
N VAL A 14 -2.98 -7.94 0.09
CA VAL A 14 -1.81 -8.72 0.52
C VAL A 14 -1.87 -10.10 -0.11
N GLY A 15 -0.83 -10.48 -0.85
CA GLY A 15 -0.78 -11.78 -1.50
C GLY A 15 0.14 -11.79 -2.72
N ARG A 16 -0.08 -12.77 -3.60
CA ARG A 16 0.70 -12.91 -4.83
C ARG A 16 0.33 -11.80 -5.81
N HIS A 17 1.32 -11.08 -6.32
CA HIS A 17 1.12 -10.03 -7.31
C HIS A 17 2.16 -10.17 -8.44
N GLY A 18 1.72 -10.55 -9.64
CA GLY A 18 2.60 -10.79 -10.78
C GLY A 18 3.71 -11.82 -10.49
N PRO A 19 5.01 -11.47 -10.68
CA PRO A 19 6.13 -12.36 -10.35
C PRO A 19 6.43 -12.45 -8.85
N PHE A 20 5.85 -11.59 -8.02
CA PHE A 20 6.12 -11.54 -6.58
C PHE A 20 5.21 -12.49 -5.81
N GLN A 21 5.83 -13.39 -5.03
CA GLN A 21 5.09 -14.38 -4.25
C GLN A 21 4.23 -13.75 -3.15
N CYS A 22 4.70 -12.67 -2.53
CA CYS A 22 3.97 -11.92 -1.52
C CYS A 22 4.32 -10.43 -1.62
N ALA A 23 3.32 -9.62 -1.91
CA ALA A 23 3.38 -8.17 -1.92
C ALA A 23 2.20 -7.60 -1.12
N ALA A 24 2.39 -6.40 -0.58
CA ALA A 24 1.34 -5.60 0.02
C ALA A 24 1.19 -4.30 -0.79
N ILE A 25 -0.03 -4.01 -1.23
CA ILE A 25 -0.34 -2.88 -2.11
C ILE A 25 -1.44 -2.06 -1.49
N ALA A 26 -1.26 -0.73 -1.49
CA ALA A 26 -2.28 0.23 -1.13
C ALA A 26 -2.71 1.02 -2.37
N ALA A 27 -4.01 1.15 -2.58
CA ALA A 27 -4.60 1.86 -3.70
C ALA A 27 -5.84 2.64 -3.22
N ASP A 28 -6.15 3.74 -3.90
CA ASP A 28 -7.43 4.44 -3.79
C ASP A 28 -8.34 4.11 -4.99
N SER A 29 -9.46 4.84 -5.16
CA SER A 29 -10.41 4.61 -6.26
C SER A 29 -9.84 4.94 -7.63
N SER A 30 -8.78 5.74 -7.67
CA SER A 30 -8.21 6.30 -8.88
C SER A 30 -6.92 5.59 -9.32
N SER A 31 -6.10 5.15 -8.37
CA SER A 31 -4.78 4.61 -8.66
C SER A 31 -4.14 3.82 -7.52
N GLN A 32 -3.08 3.07 -7.86
CA GLN A 32 -2.18 2.48 -6.87
C GLN A 32 -1.32 3.59 -6.25
N LEU A 33 -1.39 3.72 -4.92
CA LEU A 33 -0.58 4.67 -4.15
C LEU A 33 0.84 4.13 -3.95
N THR A 34 0.95 2.88 -3.47
CA THR A 34 2.24 2.26 -3.21
C THR A 34 2.15 0.74 -3.14
N GLY A 35 3.29 0.06 -3.32
CA GLY A 35 3.39 -1.39 -3.20
C GLY A 35 4.75 -1.82 -2.71
N LEU A 36 4.78 -2.81 -1.82
CA LEU A 36 6.00 -3.38 -1.27
C LEU A 36 6.04 -4.89 -1.47
N VAL A 37 7.17 -5.39 -1.92
CA VAL A 37 7.44 -6.83 -1.92
C VAL A 37 7.89 -7.24 -0.51
N ARG A 38 7.35 -8.36 -0.03
CA ARG A 38 7.76 -8.95 1.24
C ARG A 38 9.21 -9.40 1.15
N ARG A 39 10.02 -8.98 2.12
CA ARG A 39 11.44 -9.38 2.23
C ARG A 39 11.56 -10.78 2.83
N ASP A 40 12.71 -11.42 2.60
CA ASP A 40 13.03 -12.69 3.25
C ASP A 40 13.00 -12.52 4.78
N ASN A 41 12.40 -13.50 5.46
CA ASN A 41 12.18 -13.53 6.92
C ASN A 41 11.34 -12.38 7.50
N GLU A 42 10.76 -11.51 6.66
CA GLU A 42 9.85 -10.47 7.12
C GLU A 42 8.51 -11.08 7.57
N THR A 43 8.03 -10.68 8.74
CA THR A 43 6.68 -11.01 9.21
C THR A 43 5.63 -10.16 8.48
N LEU A 44 4.38 -10.65 8.45
CA LEU A 44 3.27 -9.85 7.90
C LEU A 44 3.15 -8.48 8.60
N LEU A 45 3.36 -8.44 9.91
CA LEU A 45 3.27 -7.19 10.68
C LEU A 45 4.36 -6.18 10.30
N GLU A 46 5.60 -6.64 10.07
CA GLU A 46 6.70 -5.77 9.62
C GLU A 46 6.46 -5.23 8.22
N LEU A 47 5.94 -6.07 7.31
CA LEU A 47 5.53 -5.65 5.98
C LEU A 47 4.45 -4.56 6.05
N LEU A 48 3.42 -4.74 6.89
CA LEU A 48 2.36 -3.75 7.05
C LEU A 48 2.85 -2.45 7.70
N LYS A 49 3.81 -2.50 8.63
CA LYS A 49 4.44 -1.29 9.19
C LYS A 49 5.21 -0.50 8.14
N ARG A 50 5.93 -1.20 7.25
CA ARG A 50 6.60 -0.53 6.12
C ARG A 50 5.59 0.03 5.13
N LEU A 51 4.49 -0.70 4.89
CA LEU A 51 3.43 -0.23 4.01
C LEU A 51 2.81 1.06 4.54
N ASP A 52 2.50 1.13 5.83
CA ASP A 52 2.01 2.33 6.52
C ASP A 52 2.97 3.52 6.36
N THR A 53 4.27 3.28 6.52
CA THR A 53 5.29 4.31 6.27
C THR A 53 5.32 4.75 4.79
N ALA A 54 5.19 3.81 3.86
CA ALA A 54 5.19 4.10 2.42
C ALA A 54 3.93 4.85 1.98
N ILE A 55 2.78 4.51 2.58
CA ILE A 55 1.51 5.22 2.51
C ILE A 55 1.73 6.68 2.93
N GLY A 56 2.20 6.92 4.16
CA GLY A 56 2.42 8.27 4.67
C GLY A 56 3.32 9.09 3.76
N LYS A 57 4.39 8.48 3.23
CA LYS A 57 5.25 9.12 2.24
C LYS A 57 4.51 9.45 0.94
N ALA A 58 3.74 8.53 0.38
CA ALA A 58 3.02 8.77 -0.86
C ALA A 58 2.00 9.93 -0.74
N TRP A 59 1.38 10.09 0.43
CA TRP A 59 0.49 11.24 0.70
C TRP A 59 1.24 12.55 0.95
N ASP A 60 2.40 12.51 1.62
CA ASP A 60 3.26 13.69 1.78
C ASP A 60 3.93 14.09 0.44
N GLU A 61 4.14 13.13 -0.45
CA GLU A 61 4.84 13.24 -1.74
C GLU A 61 3.90 13.38 -2.94
N ASP A 62 2.68 13.93 -2.80
CA ASP A 62 1.60 14.17 -3.79
C ASP A 62 2.01 14.88 -5.13
N LYS A 63 3.12 14.46 -5.75
CA LYS A 63 3.82 15.09 -6.87
C LYS A 63 4.65 14.17 -7.76
N LEU A 64 4.95 12.91 -7.44
CA LEU A 64 5.76 12.08 -8.34
C LEU A 64 5.19 10.68 -8.53
N GLU A 65 4.56 10.52 -9.71
CA GLU A 65 4.40 9.31 -10.52
C GLU A 65 4.71 7.98 -9.82
N VAL A 66 3.64 7.24 -9.50
CA VAL A 66 3.59 5.78 -9.30
C VAL A 66 4.91 5.15 -8.84
N ALA A 67 5.14 5.10 -7.53
CA ALA A 67 6.31 4.43 -6.99
C ALA A 67 6.30 2.94 -7.42
N PRO A 68 7.28 2.48 -8.24
CA PRO A 68 7.40 1.08 -8.55
C PRO A 68 7.73 0.31 -7.27
N PHE A 69 7.33 -0.96 -7.22
CA PHE A 69 7.64 -1.86 -6.10
C PHE A 69 9.10 -1.71 -5.65
N VAL A 70 9.31 -1.20 -4.44
CA VAL A 70 10.63 -1.05 -3.77
C VAL A 70 10.83 -2.05 -2.65
#